data_AF-A0A956L5F3-F1
#
_entry.id   AF-A0A956L5F3-F1
#
_cell.length_a   1.000
_cell.length_b   1.000
_cell.length_c   1.000
_cell.angle_alpha   90.00
_cell.angle_beta   90.00
_cell.angle_gamma   90.00
#
_symmetry.space_group_name_H-M   'P 1'
#
loop_
_entity.id
_entity.type
_entity.pdbx_description
1 polymer ?
#
loop_
_entity_poly.entity_id
_entity_poly.type
_entity_poly.pdbx_seq_one_letter_code
_entity_poly.pdbx_strand_id
1 'polypeptide(L)' 'MSRPDLNLLIALDVLLQAGSVAEAARRLRLSASAMSRTLARLRKTTGDPLLVRAGRGL' A
#
# COMPACT_ATOMS: atom_id res chain seq x y z
N MET A 1 -11.57 20.93 -2.51
CA MET A 1 -10.98 19.78 -1.79
C MET A 1 -11.29 18.52 -2.62
N SER A 2 -10.28 17.88 -3.22
CA SER A 2 -10.50 16.62 -3.94
C SER A 2 -10.95 15.54 -2.97
N ARG A 3 -12.08 14.88 -3.26
CA ARG A 3 -12.54 13.72 -2.49
C ARG A 3 -11.43 12.66 -2.47
N PRO A 4 -11.11 12.07 -1.31
CA PRO A 4 -10.20 10.94 -1.25
C PRO A 4 -10.73 9.79 -2.11
N ASP A 5 -9.84 9.15 -2.88
CA ASP A 5 -10.16 7.93 -3.61
C ASP A 5 -10.36 6.79 -2.60
N LEU A 6 -11.61 6.40 -2.37
CA LEU A 6 -11.97 5.38 -1.38
C LEU A 6 -11.45 3.99 -1.75
N ASN A 7 -11.09 3.73 -3.02
CA ASN A 7 -10.45 2.47 -3.42
C ASN A 7 -9.08 2.30 -2.74
N LEU A 8 -8.46 3.39 -2.29
CA LEU A 8 -7.23 3.34 -1.51
C LEU A 8 -7.42 2.61 -0.18
N LEU A 9 -8.62 2.60 0.40
CA LEU A 9 -8.91 1.89 1.65
C LEU A 9 -8.83 0.36 1.47
N ILE A 10 -9.31 -0.16 0.34
CA ILE A 10 -9.21 -1.59 0.02
C ILE A 10 -7.74 -1.98 -0.16
N ALA A 11 -6.98 -1.15 -0.88
CA ALA A 11 -5.55 -1.38 -1.05
C ALA A 11 -4.80 -1.32 0.28
N LEU A 12 -5.15 -0.37 1.16
CA LEU A 12 -4.55 -0.19 2.48
C LEU A 12 -4.79 -1.42 3.37
N ASP A 13 -6.02 -1.90 3.46
CA ASP A 13 -6.37 -3.09 4.25
C ASP A 13 -5.54 -4.32 3.81
N VAL A 14 -5.51 -4.60 2.51
CA VAL A 14 -4.74 -5.72 1.97
C VAL A 14 -3.24 -5.55 2.20
N LEU A 15 -2.71 -4.33 2.06
CA LEU A 15 -1.31 -4.00 2.30
C LEU A 15 -0.91 -4.24 3.77
N LEU A 16 -1.76 -3.85 4.71
CA LEU A 16 -1.53 -4.04 6.15
C LEU A 16 -1.61 -5.51 6.54
N GLN A 17 -2.58 -6.26 6.01
CA GLN A 17 -2.70 -7.70 6.26
C GLN A 17 -1.54 -8.51 5.65
N ALA A 18 -1.09 -8.13 4.45
CA ALA A 18 -0.04 -8.86 3.74
C ALA A 18 1.37 -8.53 4.22
N GLY A 19 1.60 -7.32 4.77
CA GLY A 19 2.93 -6.84 5.16
C GLY A 19 3.92 -6.69 3.98
N SER A 20 3.46 -6.89 2.75
CA SER A 20 4.30 -6.96 1.55
C SER A 20 3.55 -6.46 0.31
N VAL A 21 4.22 -5.59 -0.44
CA VAL A 21 3.71 -5.04 -1.71
C VAL A 21 3.49 -6.15 -2.75
N ALA A 22 4.37 -7.14 -2.81
CA ALA A 22 4.28 -8.22 -3.80
C ALA A 22 3.08 -9.13 -3.51
N GLU A 23 2.89 -9.49 -2.25
CA GLU A 23 1.77 -10.35 -1.84
C GLU A 23 0.43 -9.60 -1.95
N ALA A 24 0.38 -8.32 -1.56
CA ALA A 24 -0.82 -7.49 -1.77
C ALA A 24 -1.19 -7.35 -3.24
N ALA A 25 -0.20 -7.17 -4.13
CA ALA A 25 -0.42 -7.10 -5.58
C ALA A 25 -1.04 -8.40 -6.10
N ARG A 26 -0.53 -9.56 -5.67
CA ARG A 26 -1.07 -10.87 -6.03
C ARG A 26 -2.52 -11.04 -5.58
N ARG A 27 -2.84 -10.67 -4.34
CA ARG A 27 -4.21 -10.76 -3.78
C ARG A 27 -5.22 -9.90 -4.55
N LEU A 28 -4.80 -8.70 -4.97
CA LEU A 28 -5.65 -7.78 -5.74
C LEU A 28 -5.56 -7.97 -7.26
N ARG A 29 -4.87 -9.03 -7.73
CA ARG A 29 -4.65 -9.31 -9.17
C ARG A 29 -4.04 -8.13 -9.94
N LEU A 30 -3.14 -7.41 -9.28
CA LEU A 30 -2.40 -6.27 -9.82
C LEU A 30 -0.93 -6.66 -10.06
N SER A 31 -0.25 -5.87 -10.90
CA SER A 31 1.20 -5.95 -10.96
C SER A 31 1.84 -5.33 -9.71
N ALA A 32 3.03 -5.79 -9.35
CA ALA A 32 3.80 -5.21 -8.25
C ALA A 32 4.06 -3.70 -8.46
N SER A 33 4.26 -3.25 -9.71
CA SER A 33 4.45 -1.84 -10.03
C SER A 33 3.17 -1.01 -9.82
N ALA A 34 2.00 -1.57 -10.15
CA ALA A 34 0.71 -0.92 -9.87
C ALA A 34 0.45 -0.82 -8.36
N MET A 35 0.80 -1.86 -7.59
CA MET A 35 0.69 -1.85 -6.14
C MET A 35 1.65 -0.82 -5.50
N SER A 36 2.91 -0.75 -5.95
CA SER A 36 3.87 0.26 -5.49
C SER A 36 3.38 1.70 -5.71
N ARG A 37 2.77 1.99 -6.88
CA ARG A 37 2.16 3.31 -7.13
C ARG A 37 0.99 3.60 -6.18
N THR A 38 0.20 2.58 -5.87
CA THR A 38 -0.92 2.70 -4.93
C THR A 38 -0.43 2.97 -3.51
N LEU A 39 0.61 2.26 -3.05
CA LEU A 39 1.28 2.53 -1.78
C LEU A 39 1.85 3.96 -1.72
N ALA A 40 2.47 4.45 -2.79
CA ALA A 40 2.98 5.83 -2.84
C ALA A 40 1.86 6.88 -2.72
N ARG A 41 0.71 6.65 -3.37
CA ARG A 41 -0.47 7.50 -3.19
C ARG A 41 -1.00 7.44 -1.77
N LEU A 42 -1.11 6.24 -1.19
CA LEU A 42 -1.53 6.05 0.19
C LEU A 42 -0.66 6.88 1.15
N ARG A 43 0.66 6.75 1.06
CA ARG A 43 1.61 7.53 1.87
C ARG A 43 1.41 9.05 1.72
N LYS A 44 1.13 9.53 0.50
CA LYS A 44 0.86 10.96 0.25
C LYS A 44 -0.48 11.41 0.84
N THR A 45 -1.52 10.58 0.74
CA THR A 45 -2.86 10.91 1.22
C THR A 45 -2.97 10.83 2.74
N THR A 46 -2.29 9.87 3.37
CA THR A 46 -2.28 9.72 4.83
C THR A 46 -1.22 10.58 5.51
N GLY A 47 -0.16 10.97 4.78
CA GLY A 47 1.01 11.63 5.35
C GLY A 47 1.91 10.70 6.16
N ASP A 48 1.73 9.38 6.06
CA ASP A 48 2.43 8.38 6.86
C ASP A 48 3.36 7.50 6.01
N PRO A 49 4.57 7.14 6.49
CA PRO A 49 5.45 6.20 5.81
C PRO A 49 5.00 4.74 5.96
N LEU A 50 3.80 4.41 5.50
CA LEU A 50 3.20 3.07 5.55
C LEU A 50 4.13 1.97 5.00
N LEU A 51 4.15 0.78 5.61
CA LEU A 51 5.00 -0.35 5.19
C LEU A 51 6.48 0.03 5.10
N VAL A 52 7.04 0.57 6.19
CA VAL A 52 8.49 0.69 6.34
C VAL A 52 9.12 -0.69 6.43
N ARG A 53 10.34 -0.84 5.89
CA ARG A 53 11.11 -2.06 6.10
C ARG A 53 11.47 -2.12 7.59
N ALA A 54 10.99 -3.13 8.29
CA ALA A 54 11.62 -3.54 9.53
C ALA A 54 13.09 -3.83 9.20
N GLY A 55 14.01 -3.21 9.94
CA GLY A 55 15.44 -3.38 9.75
C GLY A 55 15.77 -4.87 9.65
N ARG A 56 16.60 -5.23 8.68
CA ARG A 56 17.10 -6.59 8.54
C ARG A 56 18.08 -6.83 9.71
N GLY A 57 17.57 -7.16 10.89
CA GLY A 57 18.34 -7.39 12.11
C GLY A 57 17.91 -6.58 13.34
N LEU A 58 16.69 -6.80 13.84
CA LEU A 58 16.39 -6.69 15.27
C LEU A 58 16.01 -8.09 15.77
#